data_AF-A0A438I924-F1
#
_entry.id   AF-A0A438I924-F1
#
_cell.length_a   1.000
_cell.length_b   1.000
_cell.length_c   1.000
_cell.angle_alpha   90.00
_cell.angle_beta   90.00
_cell.angle_gamma   90.00
#
_symmetry.space_group_name_H-M   'P 1'
#
loop_
_entity.id
_entity.type
_entity.pdbx_description
1 polymer ?
#
loop_
_entity_poly.entity_id
_entity_poly.type
_entity_poly.pdbx_seq_one_letter_code
_entity_poly.pdbx_strand_id
1 'polypeptide(L)'
;MHFSHCNQEIIQREQEGQLDEGFLAEVSAQLRQAKEDRDKPGLEAMLQKVLQLYASRVLSKRSYAKKGDEILKAEYFLETVIKAPEEEWNKLLINGMTVGKGDVSPEVFYAVIKKRIERTLIRTEGGSYQQRILTEYLKGIQSRAEEIVQVLQS
;
A
#
# COMPACT_ATOMS: atom_id res chain seq x y z
N MET A 1 -3.07 -18.17 13.98
CA MET A 1 -2.14 -18.42 12.86
C MET A 1 -1.27 -17.18 12.73
N HIS A 2 0.06 -17.31 12.90
CA HIS A 2 0.98 -16.20 13.18
C HIS A 2 1.44 -15.45 11.91
N PHE A 3 1.54 -14.12 11.99
CA PHE A 3 1.93 -13.18 10.93
C PHE A 3 3.18 -13.54 10.10
N SER A 4 4.12 -14.32 10.65
CA SER A 4 5.36 -14.66 9.92
C SER A 4 5.11 -15.57 8.71
N HIS A 5 4.04 -16.37 8.74
CA HIS A 5 3.79 -17.37 7.71
C HIS A 5 3.35 -16.74 6.38
N CYS A 6 2.44 -15.76 6.42
CA CYS A 6 1.95 -15.07 5.23
C CYS A 6 3.05 -14.29 4.50
N ASN A 7 3.95 -13.69 5.27
CA ASN A 7 5.09 -12.95 4.73
C ASN A 7 6.09 -13.90 4.06
N GLN A 8 6.37 -15.05 4.70
CA GLN A 8 7.20 -16.10 4.12
C GLN A 8 6.60 -16.67 2.84
N GLU A 9 5.28 -16.87 2.77
CA GLU A 9 4.62 -17.39 1.58
C GLU A 9 4.67 -16.40 0.40
N ILE A 10 4.46 -15.10 0.63
CA ILE A 10 4.65 -14.07 -0.40
C ILE A 10 6.10 -14.05 -0.90
N ILE A 11 7.08 -14.14 0.00
CA ILE A 11 8.50 -14.15 -0.37
C ILE A 11 8.83 -15.40 -1.20
N GLN A 12 8.34 -16.56 -0.78
CA GLN A 12 8.56 -17.84 -1.47
C GLN A 12 7.94 -17.80 -2.87
N ARG A 13 6.66 -17.40 -2.98
CA ARG A 13 5.98 -17.29 -4.27
C ARG A 13 6.63 -16.25 -5.18
N GLU A 14 7.18 -15.17 -4.64
CA GLU A 14 7.94 -14.22 -5.48
C GLU A 14 9.22 -14.86 -6.02
N GLN A 15 9.97 -15.58 -5.18
CA GLN A 15 11.19 -16.27 -5.62
C GLN A 15 10.88 -17.33 -6.68
N GLU A 16 9.72 -17.96 -6.61
CA GLU A 16 9.21 -18.93 -7.58
C GLU A 16 8.57 -18.28 -8.82
N GLY A 17 8.47 -16.94 -8.86
CA GLY A 17 7.85 -16.22 -9.99
C GLY A 17 6.32 -16.34 -10.06
N GLN A 18 5.68 -16.80 -8.99
CA GLN A 18 4.24 -17.10 -8.91
C GLN A 18 3.39 -15.92 -8.40
N LEU A 19 3.96 -14.73 -8.23
CA LEU A 19 3.19 -13.51 -7.97
C LEU A 19 2.74 -12.88 -9.29
N ASP A 20 2.06 -13.67 -10.11
CA ASP A 20 1.56 -13.29 -11.43
C ASP A 20 0.07 -12.89 -11.40
N GLU A 21 -0.48 -12.52 -12.55
CA GLU A 21 -1.89 -12.15 -12.68
C GLU A 21 -2.85 -13.28 -12.29
N GLY A 22 -2.49 -14.55 -12.48
CA GLY A 22 -3.31 -15.69 -12.09
C GLY A 22 -3.46 -15.79 -10.57
N PHE A 23 -2.36 -15.64 -9.85
CA PHE A 23 -2.38 -15.56 -8.38
C PHE A 23 -3.22 -14.38 -7.88
N LEU A 24 -3.03 -13.19 -8.45
CA LEU A 24 -3.77 -12.00 -8.03
C LEU A 24 -5.27 -12.13 -8.31
N ALA A 25 -5.64 -12.76 -9.44
CA ALA A 25 -7.03 -13.06 -9.77
C ALA A 25 -7.67 -14.02 -8.75
N GLU A 26 -6.95 -15.09 -8.39
CA GLU A 26 -7.40 -16.07 -7.40
C GLU A 26 -7.63 -15.43 -6.03
N VAL A 27 -6.62 -14.74 -5.49
CA VAL A 27 -6.72 -14.07 -4.18
C VAL A 27 -7.83 -13.02 -4.17
N SER A 28 -7.98 -12.25 -5.26
CA SER A 28 -9.04 -11.26 -5.38
C SER A 28 -10.44 -11.89 -5.44
N ALA A 29 -10.58 -13.06 -6.09
CA ALA A 29 -11.84 -13.79 -6.15
C ALA A 29 -12.21 -14.38 -4.79
N GLN A 30 -11.26 -15.01 -4.10
CA GLN A 30 -11.47 -15.53 -2.74
C GLN A 30 -11.81 -14.40 -1.76
N LEU A 31 -11.17 -13.23 -1.89
CA LEU A 31 -11.45 -12.09 -1.02
C LEU A 31 -12.87 -11.57 -1.22
N ARG A 32 -13.34 -11.48 -2.47
CA ARG A 32 -14.72 -11.09 -2.78
C ARG A 32 -15.72 -12.07 -2.17
N GLN A 33 -15.49 -13.38 -2.34
CA GLN A 33 -16.36 -14.40 -1.77
C GLN A 33 -16.38 -14.35 -0.23
N ALA A 34 -15.22 -14.19 0.42
CA ALA A 34 -15.14 -14.07 1.87
C ALA A 34 -15.93 -12.86 2.41
N LYS A 35 -15.93 -11.74 1.69
CA LYS A 35 -16.72 -10.53 2.02
C LYS A 35 -18.23 -10.76 1.86
N GLU A 36 -18.63 -11.51 0.84
CA GLU A 36 -20.04 -11.84 0.58
C GLU A 36 -20.60 -12.81 1.63
N ASP A 37 -19.81 -13.82 2.01
CA ASP A 37 -20.22 -14.85 2.97
C ASP A 37 -20.36 -14.30 4.41
N ARG A 38 -19.73 -13.17 4.77
CA ARG A 38 -19.72 -12.49 6.09
C ARG A 38 -19.38 -13.34 7.33
N ASP A 39 -19.16 -14.63 7.15
CA ASP A 39 -18.97 -15.63 8.22
C ASP A 39 -17.48 -15.98 8.44
N LYS A 40 -16.57 -15.38 7.65
CA LYS A 40 -15.14 -15.69 7.68
C LYS A 40 -14.25 -14.44 7.80
N PRO A 41 -14.41 -13.62 8.84
CA PRO A 41 -13.63 -12.38 9.02
C PRO A 41 -12.12 -12.64 9.09
N GLY A 42 -11.69 -13.79 9.62
CA GLY A 42 -10.28 -14.16 9.66
C GLY A 42 -9.67 -14.44 8.28
N LEU A 43 -10.43 -15.05 7.36
CA LEU A 43 -9.99 -15.31 5.99
C LEU A 43 -9.92 -14.00 5.19
N GLU A 44 -10.93 -13.14 5.34
CA GLU A 44 -10.92 -11.83 4.71
C GLU A 44 -9.68 -11.02 5.10
N ALA A 45 -9.38 -10.93 6.41
CA ALA A 45 -8.21 -10.21 6.91
C ALA A 45 -6.90 -10.80 6.38
N MET A 46 -6.80 -12.12 6.28
CA MET A 46 -5.62 -12.80 5.71
C MET A 46 -5.43 -12.45 4.23
N LEU A 47 -6.48 -12.57 3.42
CA LEU A 47 -6.41 -12.28 1.98
C LEU A 47 -6.13 -10.79 1.71
N GLN A 48 -6.69 -9.89 2.52
CA GLN A 48 -6.32 -8.47 2.46
C GLN A 48 -4.84 -8.27 2.76
N LYS A 49 -4.30 -8.92 3.80
CA LYS A 49 -2.88 -8.84 4.15
C LYS A 49 -1.97 -9.36 3.03
N VAL A 50 -2.34 -10.46 2.37
CA VAL A 50 -1.62 -11.00 1.19
C VAL A 50 -1.50 -9.92 0.11
N LEU A 51 -2.60 -9.26 -0.25
CA LEU A 51 -2.60 -8.21 -1.29
C LEU A 51 -1.82 -6.97 -0.88
N GLN A 52 -1.89 -6.57 0.40
CA GLN A 52 -1.11 -5.46 0.94
C GLN A 52 0.39 -5.74 0.91
N LEU A 53 0.83 -6.95 1.30
CA LEU A 53 2.23 -7.36 1.26
C LEU A 53 2.76 -7.39 -0.18
N TYR A 54 1.97 -7.92 -1.11
CA TYR A 54 2.26 -7.85 -2.53
C TYR A 54 2.47 -6.40 -2.99
N ALA A 55 1.51 -5.51 -2.69
CA ALA A 55 1.58 -4.11 -3.12
C ALA A 55 2.78 -3.35 -2.53
N SER A 56 3.00 -3.50 -1.21
CA SER A 56 4.16 -2.94 -0.51
C SER A 56 5.46 -3.34 -1.20
N ARG A 57 5.60 -4.63 -1.51
CA ARG A 57 6.80 -5.19 -2.12
C ARG A 57 7.02 -4.68 -3.54
N VAL A 58 6.01 -4.72 -4.39
CA VAL A 58 6.09 -4.25 -5.79
C VAL A 58 6.39 -2.76 -5.85
N LEU A 59 5.71 -1.94 -5.05
CA LEU A 59 5.94 -0.49 -5.01
C LEU A 59 7.32 -0.13 -4.45
N SER A 60 7.86 -0.94 -3.53
CA SER A 60 9.17 -0.72 -2.92
C SER A 60 10.36 -1.05 -3.84
N LYS A 61 10.14 -1.77 -4.95
CA LYS A 61 11.22 -2.13 -5.91
C LYS A 61 11.86 -0.91 -6.57
N ARG A 62 11.17 0.23 -6.61
CA ARG A 62 11.67 1.45 -7.23
C ARG A 62 11.53 2.63 -6.29
N SER A 63 12.65 3.26 -6.00
CA SER A 63 12.68 4.51 -5.24
C SER A 63 12.54 5.72 -6.19
N TYR A 64 11.80 6.71 -5.72
CA TYR A 64 11.61 8.03 -6.31
C TYR A 64 11.99 9.15 -5.31
N ALA A 65 12.44 8.77 -4.11
CA ALA A 65 12.88 9.68 -3.06
C ALA A 65 14.17 10.45 -3.36
N LYS A 66 14.89 10.10 -4.42
CA LYS A 66 16.15 10.78 -4.81
C LYS A 66 16.06 11.40 -6.19
N LYS A 67 16.52 12.64 -6.31
CA LYS A 67 16.73 13.33 -7.59
C LYS A 67 18.14 13.90 -7.61
N GLY A 68 19.07 13.16 -8.21
CA GLY A 68 20.51 13.42 -8.02
C GLY A 68 20.88 13.23 -6.55
N ASP A 69 21.52 14.24 -5.96
CA ASP A 69 21.89 14.24 -4.54
C ASP A 69 20.79 14.75 -3.60
N GLU A 70 19.67 15.23 -4.14
CA GLU A 70 18.56 15.77 -3.34
C GLU A 70 17.60 14.65 -2.90
N ILE A 71 17.23 14.65 -1.62
CA ILE A 71 16.17 13.80 -1.08
C ILE A 71 14.84 14.55 -1.16
N LEU A 72 13.92 14.02 -1.97
CA LEU A 72 12.54 14.50 -2.06
C LEU A 72 11.77 14.02 -0.83
N LYS A 73 11.71 14.84 0.23
CA LYS A 73 11.15 14.50 1.55
C LYS A 73 9.78 13.81 1.48
N ALA A 74 8.85 14.33 0.70
CA ALA A 74 7.51 13.77 0.58
C ALA A 74 7.49 12.38 -0.10
N GLU A 75 8.32 12.16 -1.11
CA GLU A 75 8.48 10.84 -1.75
C GLU A 75 9.16 9.84 -0.80
N TYR A 76 10.18 10.29 -0.04
CA TYR A 76 10.80 9.49 1.00
C TYR A 76 9.79 9.08 2.09
N PHE A 77 8.95 10.01 2.51
CA PHE A 77 7.89 9.75 3.47
C PHE A 77 6.88 8.73 2.94
N LEU A 78 6.40 8.88 1.70
CA LEU A 78 5.53 7.90 1.05
C LEU A 78 6.18 6.50 0.99
N GLU A 79 7.45 6.42 0.61
CA GLU A 79 8.19 5.15 0.59
C GLU A 79 8.32 4.52 1.99
N THR A 80 8.46 5.35 3.02
CA THR A 80 8.50 4.90 4.42
C THR A 80 7.17 4.26 4.81
N VAL A 81 6.04 4.90 4.47
CA VAL A 81 4.70 4.35 4.73
C VAL A 81 4.46 3.06 3.92
N ILE A 82 4.84 3.04 2.64
CA ILE A 82 4.69 1.86 1.78
C ILE A 82 5.42 0.63 2.35
N LYS A 83 6.62 0.82 2.91
CA LYS A 83 7.46 -0.26 3.45
C LYS A 83 7.05 -0.70 4.86
N ALA A 84 6.27 0.11 5.56
CA ALA A 84 5.87 -0.16 6.93
C ALA A 84 4.68 -1.14 6.99
N PRO A 85 4.57 -1.93 8.07
CA PRO A 85 3.33 -2.63 8.39
C PRO A 85 2.16 -1.66 8.48
N GLU A 86 0.96 -2.08 8.03
CA GLU A 86 -0.26 -1.25 8.09
C GLU A 86 -0.55 -0.76 9.52
N GLU A 87 -0.24 -1.60 10.51
CA GLU A 87 -0.44 -1.32 11.93
C GLU A 87 0.37 -0.09 12.40
N GLU A 88 1.44 0.25 11.69
CA GLU A 88 2.29 1.42 11.97
C GLU A 88 1.87 2.66 11.18
N TRP A 89 0.96 2.54 10.19
CA TRP A 89 0.61 3.65 9.32
C TRP A 89 0.10 4.86 10.07
N ASN A 90 -0.80 4.69 11.05
CA ASN A 90 -1.35 5.83 11.79
C ASN A 90 -0.24 6.63 12.48
N LYS A 91 0.69 5.94 13.15
CA LYS A 91 1.83 6.59 13.81
C LYS A 91 2.73 7.31 12.81
N LEU A 92 3.05 6.66 11.68
CA LEU A 92 3.89 7.25 10.65
C LEU A 92 3.23 8.46 9.98
N LEU A 93 1.94 8.34 9.65
CA LEU A 93 1.14 9.38 9.03
C LEU A 93 1.03 10.61 9.92
N ILE A 94 0.71 10.43 11.21
CA ILE A 94 0.66 11.51 12.19
C ILE A 94 2.04 12.19 12.31
N ASN A 95 3.10 11.42 12.54
CA ASN A 95 4.43 11.98 12.80
C ASN A 95 5.11 12.58 11.58
N GLY A 96 4.78 12.10 10.38
CA GLY A 96 5.37 12.59 9.14
C GLY A 96 4.66 13.82 8.57
N MET A 97 3.36 13.97 8.84
CA MET A 97 2.58 15.11 8.39
C MET A 97 2.65 16.30 9.37
N THR A 98 2.49 17.52 8.85
CA THR A 98 2.52 18.75 9.67
C THR A 98 1.45 18.79 10.76
N VAL A 99 0.33 18.07 10.60
CA VAL A 99 -0.71 17.92 11.64
C VAL A 99 -0.20 17.28 12.93
N GLY A 100 0.86 16.46 12.86
CA GLY A 100 1.56 15.89 14.02
C GLY A 100 2.97 16.42 14.20
N LYS A 101 3.24 17.66 13.75
CA LYS A 101 4.57 18.33 13.80
C LYS A 101 5.65 17.70 12.91
N GLY A 102 5.26 16.93 11.90
CA GLY A 102 6.15 16.45 10.84
C GLY A 102 6.48 17.53 9.80
N ASP A 103 7.29 17.14 8.82
CA ASP A 103 7.86 18.03 7.81
C ASP A 103 7.04 18.12 6.50
N VAL A 104 6.04 17.26 6.31
CA VAL A 104 5.31 17.14 5.03
C VAL A 104 3.87 17.65 5.20
N SER A 105 3.43 18.62 4.41
CA SER A 105 2.02 19.04 4.47
C SER A 105 1.11 17.97 3.86
N PRO A 106 -0.15 17.82 4.34
CA PRO A 106 -1.10 16.88 3.76
C PRO A 106 -1.27 17.05 2.24
N GLU A 107 -1.35 18.29 1.74
CA GLU A 107 -1.54 18.60 0.32
C GLU A 107 -0.35 18.11 -0.52
N VAL A 108 0.87 18.33 -0.03
CA VAL A 108 2.10 17.84 -0.67
C VAL A 108 2.14 16.32 -0.64
N PHE A 109 1.71 15.69 0.46
CA PHE A 109 1.64 14.23 0.56
C PHE A 109 0.63 13.63 -0.43
N TYR A 110 -0.57 14.20 -0.54
CA TYR A 110 -1.59 13.75 -1.49
C TYR A 110 -1.11 13.92 -2.93
N ALA A 111 -0.39 15.01 -3.24
CA ALA A 111 0.19 15.22 -4.56
C ALA A 111 1.21 14.14 -4.96
N VAL A 112 2.05 13.68 -4.02
CA VAL A 112 3.01 12.58 -4.32
C VAL A 112 2.31 11.23 -4.46
N ILE A 113 1.27 10.95 -3.65
CA ILE A 113 0.46 9.74 -3.81
C ILE A 113 -0.22 9.72 -5.18
N LYS A 114 -0.86 10.83 -5.58
CA LYS A 114 -1.48 10.96 -6.89
C LYS A 114 -0.49 10.68 -8.04
N LYS A 115 0.71 11.28 -7.97
CA LYS A 115 1.78 11.01 -8.95
C LYS A 115 2.21 9.54 -8.96
N ARG A 116 2.26 8.86 -7.80
CA ARG A 116 2.57 7.43 -7.72
C ARG A 116 1.45 6.58 -8.36
N ILE A 117 0.19 6.95 -8.17
CA ILE A 117 -0.95 6.30 -8.84
C ILE A 117 -0.83 6.47 -10.36
N GLU A 118 -0.63 7.70 -10.86
CA GLU A 118 -0.47 7.96 -12.31
C GLU A 118 0.67 7.14 -12.93
N ARG A 119 1.82 7.07 -12.25
CA ARG A 119 2.95 6.24 -12.68
C ARG A 119 2.61 4.75 -12.70
N THR A 120 1.83 4.29 -11.73
CA THR A 120 1.37 2.89 -11.67
C THR A 120 0.49 2.59 -12.88
N LEU A 121 -0.49 3.44 -13.18
CA LEU A 121 -1.39 3.28 -14.31
C LEU A 121 -0.66 3.17 -15.66
N ILE A 122 0.41 3.95 -15.86
CA ILE A 122 1.19 3.94 -17.12
C ILE A 122 2.09 2.70 -17.23
N ARG A 123 2.48 2.10 -16.11
CA ARG A 123 3.51 1.04 -16.05
C ARG A 123 2.96 -0.38 -15.94
N THR A 124 1.67 -0.52 -15.71
CA THR A 124 0.98 -1.81 -15.61
C THR A 124 0.01 -1.95 -16.78
N GLU A 125 -0.34 -3.18 -17.12
CA GLU A 125 -1.38 -3.44 -18.11
C GLU A 125 -2.73 -2.88 -17.64
N GLY A 126 -3.44 -2.20 -18.54
CA GLY A 126 -4.73 -1.58 -18.24
C GLY A 126 -5.78 -2.62 -17.83
N GLY A 127 -6.41 -2.43 -16.68
CA GLY A 127 -7.43 -3.35 -16.17
C GLY A 127 -6.91 -4.63 -15.52
N SER A 128 -5.58 -4.82 -15.47
CA SER A 128 -4.95 -5.93 -14.74
C SER A 128 -5.27 -5.90 -13.24
N TYR A 129 -5.19 -7.07 -12.59
CA TYR A 129 -5.30 -7.14 -11.13
C TYR A 129 -4.15 -6.40 -10.47
N GLN A 130 -2.93 -6.52 -11.00
CA GLN A 130 -1.79 -5.76 -10.52
C GLN A 130 -2.07 -4.25 -10.52
N GLN A 131 -2.55 -3.69 -11.63
CA GLN A 131 -2.88 -2.26 -11.70
C GLN A 131 -3.87 -1.88 -10.61
N ARG A 132 -4.97 -2.63 -10.48
CA ARG A 132 -6.02 -2.36 -9.50
C ARG A 132 -5.49 -2.43 -8.07
N ILE A 133 -4.79 -3.50 -7.70
CA ILE A 133 -4.30 -3.73 -6.34
C ILE A 133 -3.31 -2.63 -5.91
N LEU A 134 -2.37 -2.27 -6.79
CA LEU A 134 -1.39 -1.23 -6.49
C LEU A 134 -2.06 0.16 -6.35
N THR A 135 -3.04 0.47 -7.21
CA THR A 135 -3.79 1.72 -7.12
C THR A 135 -4.63 1.78 -5.84
N GLU A 136 -5.35 0.71 -5.48
CA GLU A 136 -6.17 0.67 -4.27
C GLU A 136 -5.33 0.73 -2.99
N TYR A 137 -4.14 0.12 -2.97
CA TYR A 137 -3.20 0.25 -1.87
C TYR A 137 -2.78 1.70 -1.62
N LEU A 138 -2.42 2.43 -2.69
CA LEU A 138 -2.04 3.84 -2.61
C LEU A 138 -3.21 4.74 -2.20
N LYS A 139 -4.41 4.46 -2.70
CA LYS A 139 -5.63 5.14 -2.25
C LYS A 139 -5.92 4.87 -0.77
N GLY A 140 -5.70 3.65 -0.28
CA GLY A 140 -5.85 3.32 1.13
C GLY A 140 -4.93 4.13 2.04
N ILE A 141 -3.66 4.36 1.62
CA ILE A 141 -2.74 5.26 2.33
C ILE A 141 -3.30 6.70 2.34
N GLN A 142 -3.79 7.19 1.20
CA GLN A 142 -4.35 8.54 1.10
C GLN A 142 -5.59 8.70 1.99
N SER A 143 -6.56 7.78 1.90
CA SER A 143 -7.78 7.81 2.71
C SER A 143 -7.46 7.80 4.21
N ARG A 144 -6.48 6.99 4.63
CA ARG A 144 -6.04 6.99 6.04
C ARG A 144 -5.45 8.33 6.46
N ALA A 145 -4.65 8.95 5.60
CA ALA A 145 -4.08 10.27 5.86
C ALA A 145 -5.17 11.34 5.95
N GLU A 146 -6.17 11.30 5.06
CA GLU A 146 -7.34 12.19 5.06
C GLU A 146 -8.15 12.05 6.36
N GLU A 147 -8.43 10.81 6.80
CA GLU A 147 -9.11 10.53 8.08
C GLU A 147 -8.35 11.14 9.27
N ILE A 148 -7.03 10.96 9.33
CA ILE A 148 -6.18 11.51 10.40
C ILE A 148 -6.23 13.04 10.42
N VAL A 149 -6.11 13.66 9.25
CA VAL A 149 -6.16 15.12 9.11
C VAL A 149 -7.52 15.64 9.56
N GLN A 150 -8.60 14.98 9.17
CA GLN A 150 -9.96 15.35 9.59
C GLN A 150 -10.14 15.28 11.10
N VAL A 151 -9.64 14.22 11.76
CA VAL A 151 -9.75 14.04 13.22
C VAL A 151 -8.87 15.01 14.01
N LEU A 152 -7.71 15.42 13.49
CA LEU A 152 -6.78 16.30 14.20
C LEU A 152 -7.02 17.80 13.94
N GLN A 153 -7.76 18.14 12.89
CA GLN A 153 -8.14 19.52 12.57
C GLN A 153 -9.57 19.87 12.99
N SER A 154 -10.36 18.91 13.48
CA SER A 154 -11.67 19.12 14.10
C SER A 154 -11.55 19.63 15.54
#